data_AF-A0A252D405-F1
#
_entry.id   AF-A0A252D405-F1
#
_cell.length_a   1.000
_cell.length_b   1.000
_cell.length_c   1.000
_cell.angle_alpha   90.00
_cell.angle_beta   90.00
_cell.angle_gamma   90.00
#
_symmetry.space_group_name_H-M   'P 1'
#
loop_
_entity.id
_entity.type
_entity.pdbx_description
1 polymer ?
#
loop_
_entity_poly.entity_id
_entity_poly.type
_entity_poly.pdbx_seq_one_letter_code
_entity_poly.pdbx_strand_id
1 'polypeptide(L)'
;MSLNIKDQLTYVWERVFWHFQIGKASMFYRFYLRYIKRSLPDLRLLKVALANNQAGKSYVPSIYPGQVTLFRASQQNVGLDVDLELGWGKLAAGGVELHHVPGAHASLIQEPNVQVIAEKFQACLDKAQVDVLKPSREFSDTDRTM
;
A
#
# COMPACT_ATOMS: atom_id res chain seq x y z
N MET A 1 -1.18 13.79 -22.45
CA MET A 1 -0.24 12.76 -22.95
C MET A 1 -1.06 11.55 -23.36
N SER A 2 -1.24 11.34 -24.68
CA SER A 2 -1.98 10.20 -25.23
C SER A 2 -1.06 8.99 -25.31
N LEU A 3 -1.39 7.92 -24.57
CA LEU A 3 -0.67 6.65 -24.65
C LEU A 3 -0.88 5.98 -26.01
N ASN A 4 0.16 5.34 -26.53
CA ASN A 4 0.20 4.64 -27.81
C ASN A 4 -0.77 3.44 -27.80
N ILE A 5 -1.51 3.25 -28.88
CA ILE A 5 -2.53 2.18 -29.06
C ILE A 5 -1.96 0.79 -28.77
N LYS A 6 -0.67 0.56 -29.07
CA LYS A 6 0.01 -0.70 -28.76
C LYS A 6 0.12 -0.95 -27.26
N ASP A 7 0.38 0.09 -26.45
CA ASP A 7 0.50 -0.04 -25.00
C ASP A 7 -0.87 -0.18 -24.33
N GLN A 8 -1.89 0.48 -24.88
CA GLN A 8 -3.28 0.29 -24.44
C GLN A 8 -3.77 -1.13 -24.69
N LEU A 9 -3.45 -1.70 -25.86
CA LEU A 9 -3.80 -3.08 -26.19
C LEU A 9 -3.02 -4.07 -25.33
N THR A 10 -1.71 -3.88 -25.15
CA THR A 10 -0.91 -4.72 -24.23
C THR A 10 -1.46 -4.66 -22.81
N TYR A 11 -1.81 -3.48 -22.30
CA TYR A 11 -2.44 -3.34 -20.98
C TYR A 11 -3.79 -4.05 -20.84
N VAL A 12 -4.64 -3.96 -21.87
CA VAL A 12 -5.94 -4.64 -21.90
C VAL A 12 -5.74 -6.16 -22.00
N TRP A 13 -4.78 -6.62 -22.82
CA TRP A 13 -4.45 -8.04 -22.95
C TRP A 13 -3.80 -8.60 -21.69
N GLU A 14 -2.87 -7.89 -21.06
CA GLU A 14 -2.30 -8.27 -19.76
C GLU A 14 -3.37 -8.31 -18.67
N ARG A 15 -4.34 -7.39 -18.68
CA ARG A 15 -5.48 -7.36 -17.74
C ARG A 15 -6.48 -8.49 -17.96
N VAL A 16 -6.80 -8.81 -19.21
CA VAL A 16 -7.68 -9.93 -19.57
C VAL A 16 -6.99 -11.27 -19.30
N PHE A 17 -5.69 -11.36 -19.56
CA PHE A 17 -4.87 -12.52 -19.25
C PHE A 17 -4.67 -12.68 -17.73
N TRP A 18 -4.59 -11.57 -16.98
CA TRP A 18 -4.73 -11.56 -15.51
C TRP A 18 -6.04 -12.24 -15.12
N HIS A 19 -7.18 -11.82 -15.69
CA HIS A 19 -8.49 -12.44 -15.43
C HIS A 19 -8.60 -13.91 -15.86
N PHE A 20 -7.84 -14.34 -16.87
CA PHE A 20 -7.79 -15.73 -17.32
C PHE A 20 -6.80 -16.61 -16.55
N GLN A 21 -5.77 -16.02 -15.92
CA GLN A 21 -4.78 -16.72 -15.08
C GLN A 21 -5.09 -16.64 -13.56
N ILE A 22 -6.17 -15.96 -13.15
CA ILE A 22 -6.56 -15.87 -11.74
C ILE A 22 -7.09 -17.21 -11.22
N GLY A 23 -6.43 -17.72 -10.19
CA GLY A 23 -6.92 -18.77 -9.29
C GLY A 23 -8.20 -18.38 -8.53
N LYS A 24 -8.12 -18.36 -7.19
CA LYS A 24 -9.25 -18.50 -6.23
C LYS A 24 -10.42 -17.49 -6.27
N ALA A 25 -10.56 -16.64 -7.30
CA ALA A 25 -11.60 -15.61 -7.41
C ALA A 25 -12.48 -15.70 -8.68
N SER A 26 -12.29 -16.68 -9.56
CA SER A 26 -13.14 -16.86 -10.76
C SER A 26 -14.54 -17.37 -10.42
N MET A 27 -15.53 -17.07 -11.28
CA MET A 27 -16.91 -17.60 -11.14
C MET A 27 -16.93 -19.14 -11.11
N PHE A 28 -16.04 -19.78 -11.87
CA PHE A 28 -15.83 -21.23 -11.86
C PHE A 28 -15.21 -21.74 -10.55
N TYR A 29 -14.27 -21.00 -9.96
CA TYR A 29 -13.70 -21.33 -8.66
C TYR A 29 -14.74 -21.20 -7.54
N ARG A 30 -15.62 -20.20 -7.60
CA ARG A 30 -16.78 -20.06 -6.70
C ARG A 30 -17.70 -21.27 -6.82
N PHE A 31 -17.94 -21.76 -8.03
CA PHE A 31 -18.75 -22.97 -8.28
C PHE A 31 -18.05 -24.24 -7.75
N TYR A 32 -16.74 -24.38 -8.00
CA TYR A 32 -15.91 -25.47 -7.49
C TYR A 32 -15.87 -25.53 -5.95
N LEU A 33 -15.66 -24.39 -5.28
CA LEU A 33 -15.71 -24.33 -3.81
C LEU A 33 -17.10 -24.65 -3.26
N ARG A 34 -18.16 -24.14 -3.91
CA ARG A 34 -19.55 -24.32 -3.46
C ARG A 34 -20.03 -25.77 -3.60
N TYR A 35 -19.70 -26.44 -4.70
CA TYR A 35 -20.30 -27.73 -5.05
C TYR A 35 -19.35 -28.93 -4.96
N ILE A 36 -18.03 -28.74 -5.09
CA ILE A 36 -17.04 -29.84 -5.10
C ILE A 36 -16.22 -29.90 -3.80
N LYS A 37 -15.54 -28.82 -3.41
CA LYS A 37 -14.63 -28.84 -2.24
C LYS A 37 -15.34 -28.75 -0.88
N ARG A 38 -16.48 -28.04 -0.80
CA ARG A 38 -17.25 -27.77 0.43
C ARG A 38 -16.42 -27.21 1.62
N SER A 39 -15.31 -26.52 1.38
CA SER A 39 -14.51 -25.89 2.45
C SER A 39 -15.11 -24.54 2.86
N LEU A 40 -15.95 -24.55 3.91
CA LEU A 40 -16.48 -23.34 4.56
C LEU A 40 -15.40 -22.27 4.87
N PRO A 41 -14.16 -22.62 5.26
CA PRO A 41 -13.10 -21.63 5.49
C PRO A 41 -12.71 -20.84 4.23
N ASP A 42 -12.56 -21.50 3.08
CA ASP A 42 -12.15 -20.81 1.84
C ASP A 42 -13.25 -19.83 1.37
N LEU A 43 -14.52 -20.19 1.54
CA LEU A 43 -15.64 -19.30 1.24
C LEU A 43 -15.69 -18.07 2.17
N ARG A 44 -15.31 -18.22 3.44
CA ARG A 44 -15.22 -17.10 4.38
C ARG A 44 -14.10 -16.14 3.98
N LEU A 45 -12.91 -16.64 3.65
CA LEU A 45 -11.79 -15.81 3.18
C LEU A 45 -12.16 -15.06 1.90
N LEU A 46 -12.84 -15.72 0.95
CA LEU A 46 -13.33 -15.05 -0.26
C LEU A 46 -14.33 -13.93 0.06
N LYS A 47 -15.27 -14.14 0.99
CA LYS A 47 -16.20 -13.10 1.42
C LYS A 47 -15.48 -11.89 2.01
N VAL A 48 -14.49 -12.11 2.87
CA VAL A 48 -13.67 -11.03 3.44
C VAL A 48 -12.89 -10.30 2.35
N ALA A 49 -12.27 -11.02 1.42
CA ALA A 49 -11.54 -10.40 0.31
C ALA A 49 -12.45 -9.52 -0.57
N LEU A 50 -13.68 -9.98 -0.87
CA LEU A 50 -14.66 -9.19 -1.63
C LEU A 50 -15.12 -7.96 -0.85
N ALA A 51 -15.38 -8.08 0.46
CA ALA A 51 -15.75 -6.96 1.31
C ALA A 51 -14.63 -5.91 1.37
N ASN A 52 -13.38 -6.33 1.57
CA ASN A 52 -12.23 -5.42 1.57
C ASN A 52 -12.04 -4.74 0.21
N ASN A 53 -12.22 -5.47 -0.90
CA ASN A 53 -12.16 -4.88 -2.24
C ASN A 53 -13.25 -3.83 -2.46
N GLN A 54 -14.48 -4.11 -2.00
CA GLN A 54 -15.58 -3.16 -2.08
C GLN A 54 -15.31 -1.91 -1.24
N ALA A 55 -14.85 -2.08 0.01
CA ALA A 55 -14.50 -0.99 0.89
C ALA A 55 -13.41 -0.10 0.27
N GLY A 56 -12.34 -0.71 -0.28
CA GLY A 56 -11.26 0.00 -0.96
C GLY A 56 -11.73 0.79 -2.19
N LYS A 57 -12.69 0.27 -2.96
CA LYS A 57 -13.27 0.99 -4.11
C LYS A 57 -14.16 2.17 -3.73
N SER A 58 -14.86 2.08 -2.60
CA SER A 58 -15.75 3.13 -2.11
C SER A 58 -15.05 4.18 -1.25
N TYR A 59 -13.81 3.93 -0.84
CA TYR A 59 -13.08 4.82 0.07
C TYR A 59 -12.57 6.06 -0.67
N VAL A 60 -12.89 7.23 -0.14
CA VAL A 60 -12.38 8.53 -0.61
C VAL A 60 -11.44 9.07 0.47
N PRO A 61 -10.11 9.08 0.24
CA PRO A 61 -9.15 9.53 1.24
C PRO A 61 -9.24 11.04 1.47
N SER A 62 -9.17 11.46 2.73
CA SER A 62 -8.98 12.85 3.13
C SER A 62 -7.50 13.17 3.36
N ILE A 63 -7.13 14.45 3.31
CA ILE A 63 -5.78 14.91 3.64
C ILE A 63 -5.47 14.56 5.10
N TYR A 64 -4.31 13.95 5.31
CA TYR A 64 -3.73 13.69 6.61
C TYR A 64 -2.71 14.80 6.95
N PRO A 65 -2.88 15.54 8.05
CA PRO A 65 -2.01 16.67 8.37
C PRO A 65 -0.58 16.26 8.76
N GLY A 66 -0.39 15.03 9.22
CA GLY A 66 0.90 14.51 9.66
C GLY A 66 1.80 14.03 8.52
N GLN A 67 3.01 13.62 8.90
CA GLN A 67 3.93 12.91 8.02
C GLN A 67 3.58 11.42 7.94
N VAL A 68 3.78 10.80 6.79
CA VAL A 68 3.60 9.35 6.59
C VAL A 68 4.94 8.70 6.30
N THR A 69 5.29 7.65 7.03
CA THR A 69 6.43 6.78 6.69
C THR A 69 5.97 5.66 5.76
N LEU A 70 6.58 5.58 4.58
CA LEU A 70 6.23 4.61 3.53
C LEU A 70 7.36 3.61 3.28
N PHE A 71 7.11 2.33 3.57
CA PHE A 71 8.01 1.24 3.21
C PHE A 71 7.69 0.75 1.79
N ARG A 72 8.56 1.05 0.83
CA ARG A 72 8.38 0.76 -0.60
C ARG A 72 9.21 -0.45 -1.02
N ALA A 73 8.56 -1.43 -1.64
CA ALA A 73 9.25 -2.56 -2.28
C ALA A 73 10.19 -2.07 -3.40
N SER A 74 11.40 -2.63 -3.48
CA SER A 74 12.35 -2.30 -4.55
C SER A 74 11.90 -2.83 -5.90
N GLN A 75 11.20 -3.96 -5.92
CA GLN A 75 10.56 -4.53 -7.11
C GLN A 75 9.10 -4.10 -7.15
N GLN A 76 8.75 -3.30 -8.15
CA GLN A 76 7.38 -2.83 -8.37
C GLN A 76 6.79 -3.45 -9.62
N ASN A 77 5.46 -3.63 -9.61
CA ASN A 77 4.74 -3.98 -10.82
C ASN A 77 4.73 -2.79 -11.79
N VAL A 78 4.65 -3.08 -13.08
CA VAL A 78 4.59 -2.09 -14.15
C VAL A 78 3.45 -1.08 -13.88
N GLY A 79 3.76 0.21 -13.91
CA GLY A 79 2.82 1.31 -13.66
C GLY A 79 2.74 1.82 -12.22
N LEU A 80 3.29 1.09 -11.23
CA LEU A 80 3.48 1.59 -9.85
C LEU A 80 4.87 2.22 -9.65
N ASP A 81 5.77 2.07 -10.61
CA ASP A 81 7.09 2.70 -10.59
C ASP A 81 7.02 4.23 -10.85
N VAL A 82 5.98 4.68 -11.55
CA VAL A 82 5.79 6.08 -11.99
C VAL A 82 5.65 7.05 -10.81
N ASP A 83 5.00 6.64 -9.72
CA ASP A 83 4.86 7.44 -8.51
C ASP A 83 5.65 6.78 -7.37
N LEU A 84 6.76 7.40 -6.98
CA LEU A 84 7.61 6.93 -5.89
C LEU A 84 6.88 6.91 -4.54
N GLU A 85 5.88 7.76 -4.35
CA GLU A 85 5.15 7.89 -3.08
C GLU A 85 3.82 7.13 -3.10
N LEU A 86 3.52 6.37 -4.18
CA LEU A 86 2.32 5.52 -4.29
C LEU A 86 1.01 6.28 -3.99
N GLY A 87 0.93 7.55 -4.38
CA GLY A 87 -0.22 8.44 -4.16
C GLY A 87 -0.21 9.20 -2.84
N TRP A 88 0.70 8.89 -1.91
CA TRP A 88 0.73 9.52 -0.58
C TRP A 88 1.15 10.98 -0.59
N GLY A 89 1.95 11.43 -1.57
CA GLY A 89 2.40 12.83 -1.66
C GLY A 89 1.29 13.86 -1.71
N LYS A 90 0.12 13.47 -2.25
CA LYS A 90 -1.06 14.34 -2.32
C LYS A 90 -1.92 14.31 -1.07
N LEU A 91 -1.70 13.32 -0.20
CA LEU A 91 -2.54 13.05 0.97
C LEU A 91 -1.85 13.41 2.28
N ALA A 92 -0.52 13.26 2.38
CA ALA A 92 0.24 13.54 3.59
C ALA A 92 0.79 14.98 3.58
N ALA A 93 0.12 15.91 4.26
CA ALA A 93 0.53 17.31 4.28
C ALA A 93 1.86 17.53 5.03
N GLY A 94 2.19 16.67 6.00
CA GLY A 94 3.50 16.65 6.67
C GLY A 94 4.61 15.97 5.86
N GLY A 95 4.33 15.60 4.61
CA GLY A 95 5.24 14.92 3.70
C GLY A 95 5.28 13.40 3.86
N VAL A 96 6.10 12.76 3.03
CA VAL A 96 6.29 11.30 3.01
C VAL A 96 7.76 10.96 3.27
N GLU A 97 8.04 10.17 4.30
CA GLU A 97 9.37 9.60 4.57
C GLU A 97 9.46 8.22 3.93
N LEU A 98 10.30 8.05 2.90
CA LEU A 98 10.34 6.83 2.11
C LEU A 98 11.49 5.91 2.50
N HIS A 99 11.17 4.63 2.70
CA HIS A 99 12.12 3.57 3.01
C HIS A 99 12.03 2.44 1.98
N HIS A 100 13.07 2.27 1.17
CA HIS A 100 13.13 1.13 0.25
C HIS A 100 13.43 -0.18 1.00
N VAL A 101 12.72 -1.24 0.63
CA VAL A 101 12.85 -2.60 1.17
C VAL A 101 13.05 -3.59 0.02
N PRO A 102 14.01 -4.51 0.10
CA PRO A 102 14.21 -5.54 -0.93
C PRO A 102 12.97 -6.41 -1.16
N GLY A 103 12.81 -6.88 -2.40
CA GLY A 103 11.73 -7.79 -2.80
C GLY A 103 10.55 -7.07 -3.44
N ALA A 104 9.45 -7.82 -3.59
CA ALA A 104 8.20 -7.36 -4.19
C ALA A 104 7.12 -7.17 -3.12
N HIS A 105 6.02 -6.51 -3.48
CA HIS A 105 4.92 -6.23 -2.54
C HIS A 105 4.44 -7.47 -1.76
N ALA A 106 4.33 -8.63 -2.44
CA ALA A 106 3.88 -9.88 -1.81
C ALA A 106 4.93 -10.56 -0.91
N SER A 107 6.22 -10.29 -1.14
CA SER A 107 7.34 -10.92 -0.41
C SER A 107 7.97 -10.01 0.64
N LEU A 108 7.48 -8.77 0.79
CA LEU A 108 8.02 -7.78 1.73
C LEU A 108 8.05 -8.32 3.17
N ILE A 109 6.92 -8.87 3.62
CA ILE A 109 6.73 -9.39 4.99
C ILE A 109 7.14 -10.86 5.15
N GLN A 110 7.92 -11.39 4.20
CA GLN A 110 8.44 -12.75 4.24
C GLN A 110 9.96 -12.71 4.39
N GLU A 111 10.53 -13.79 4.94
CA GLU A 111 11.99 -13.94 5.00
C GLU A 111 12.61 -13.95 3.60
N PRO A 112 13.79 -13.32 3.40
CA PRO A 112 14.58 -12.58 4.40
C PRO A 112 14.16 -11.10 4.55
N ASN A 113 13.26 -10.59 3.70
CA ASN A 113 12.96 -9.15 3.59
C ASN A 113 12.31 -8.56 4.85
N VAL A 114 11.57 -9.39 5.60
CA VAL A 114 10.90 -8.99 6.84
C VAL A 114 11.88 -8.47 7.91
N GLN A 115 13.13 -8.96 7.92
CA GLN A 115 14.17 -8.48 8.84
C GLN A 115 14.49 -7.01 8.59
N VAL A 116 14.66 -6.63 7.33
CA VAL A 116 14.90 -5.25 6.92
C VAL A 116 13.71 -4.34 7.26
N ILE A 117 12.49 -4.84 7.12
CA ILE A 117 11.30 -4.09 7.56
C ILE A 117 11.34 -3.87 9.07
N ALA A 118 11.57 -4.93 9.84
CA ALA A 118 11.55 -4.87 11.29
C ALA A 118 12.58 -3.86 11.83
N GLU A 119 13.81 -3.89 11.32
CA GLU A 119 14.88 -2.95 11.69
C GLU A 119 14.48 -1.49 11.41
N LYS A 120 14.04 -1.22 10.17
CA LYS A 120 13.66 0.15 9.79
C LYS A 120 12.40 0.63 10.52
N PHE A 121 11.45 -0.26 10.74
CA PHE A 121 10.22 0.04 11.48
C PHE A 121 10.53 0.40 12.93
N GLN A 122 11.40 -0.36 13.60
CA GLN A 122 11.84 -0.06 14.97
C GLN A 122 12.50 1.32 15.03
N ALA A 123 13.43 1.62 14.12
CA ALA A 123 14.08 2.94 14.07
C ALA A 123 13.07 4.10 13.89
N CYS A 124 12.01 3.89 13.10
CA CYS A 124 10.95 4.88 12.93
C CYS A 124 10.13 5.07 14.21
N LEU A 125 9.82 3.98 14.93
CA LEU A 125 9.12 4.05 16.21
C LEU A 125 9.96 4.77 17.27
N ASP A 126 11.24 4.45 17.38
CA ASP A 126 12.16 5.09 18.33
C ASP A 126 12.25 6.60 18.07
N LYS A 127 12.40 7.00 16.80
CA LYS A 127 12.38 8.41 16.38
C LYS A 127 11.08 9.09 16.77
N ALA A 128 9.93 8.47 16.47
CA ALA A 128 8.62 9.04 16.77
C ALA A 128 8.40 9.22 18.29
N GLN A 129 8.88 8.30 19.11
CA GLN A 129 8.80 8.41 20.57
C GLN A 129 9.66 9.56 21.11
N VAL A 130 10.86 9.75 20.56
CA VAL A 130 11.75 10.87 20.95
C VAL A 130 11.14 12.22 20.57
N ASP A 131 10.52 12.32 19.39
CA ASP A 131 9.92 13.58 18.93
C ASP A 131 8.68 13.98 19.74
N VAL A 132 7.92 13.01 20.29
CA VAL A 132 6.82 13.26 21.23
C VAL A 132 7.32 13.80 22.58
N LEU A 133 8.55 13.45 22.98
CA LEU A 133 9.14 13.86 24.25
C LEU A 133 9.85 15.22 24.21
N LYS A 134 10.03 15.83 23.04
CA LYS A 134 10.53 17.21 22.92
C LYS A 134 9.38 18.18 23.19
N PRO A 135 9.47 19.08 24.20
CA PRO A 135 8.47 20.12 24.38
C PRO A 135 8.41 20.97 23.11
N SER A 136 7.18 21.31 22.69
CA SER A 136 6.90 22.27 21.62
C SER A 136 7.83 23.47 21.77
N ARG A 137 8.58 23.79 20.72
CA ARG A 137 9.55 24.91 20.66
C ARG A 137 9.07 26.08 21.51
N GLU A 138 9.88 26.49 22.48
CA GLU A 138 9.68 27.73 23.25
C GLU A 138 9.34 28.84 22.26
N PHE A 139 8.13 29.39 22.43
CA PHE A 139 7.76 30.64 21.79
C PHE A 139 8.62 31.70 22.49
N SER A 140 9.73 32.10 21.86
CA SER A 140 10.57 33.17 22.40
C SER A 140 9.77 34.47 22.35
N ASP A 141 9.26 34.86 23.51
CA ASP A 141 8.59 36.13 23.77
C ASP A 141 9.67 37.23 23.83
N THR A 142 10.26 37.54 22.68
CA THR A 142 11.25 38.63 22.54
C THR A 142 10.72 39.82 21.74
N ASP A 143 9.41 39.89 21.47
CA ASP A 143 8.82 40.98 20.70
C ASP A 143 7.65 41.61 21.47
N ARG A 144 7.96 42.15 22.66
CA ARG A 144 7.03 43.01 23.41
C ARG A 144 7.75 44.06 24.27
N THR A 145 8.65 44.81 23.64
CA THR A 145 9.04 46.13 24.14
C THR A 145 9.48 47.02 22.98
N MET A 146 8.50 47.75 22.40
CA MET A 146 8.61 49.16 22.03
C MET A 146 7.23 49.79 22.09
#